data_AF-A0A6H9KS96-F1
#
_entry.id   AF-A0A6H9KS96-F1
#
_cell.length_a   1.000
_cell.length_b   1.000
_cell.length_c   1.000
_cell.angle_alpha   90.00
_cell.angle_beta   90.00
_cell.angle_gamma   90.00
#
_symmetry.space_group_name_H-M   'P 1'
#
loop_
_entity.id
_entity.type
_entity.pdbx_description
1 polymer ?
#
loop_
_entity_poly.entity_id
_entity_poly.type
_entity_poly.pdbx_seq_one_letter_code
_entity_poly.pdbx_strand_id
1 'polypeptide(L)'
;MMKAVSAKELLKKLFVFCLCVACTTLTIRCAEQEIGEAGESTVEKLSAGPEKTEIAASQNSESTNPGFEPKITGKALPQIAHNVLREILISSKTPSAKVSSISRTPAHQARVMYEYVKRHGAQAGYKLYGPEGDAIIKVFEKAGDRDRQTIIDLMLKETLVQLPIAHANNRLMHTNSTHYVFDISFRSIPQVNRPTLLAAAKAHPRVFRILGPDEGEKDAFHLEIAKKE
;
A
#
# COMPACT_ATOMS: atom_id res chain seq x y z
N MET A 1 -44.09 3.83 -28.03
CA MET A 1 -43.68 3.96 -29.45
C MET A 1 -42.21 4.38 -29.51
N MET A 2 -41.30 3.43 -29.73
CA MET A 2 -39.87 3.72 -29.90
C MET A 2 -39.60 4.12 -31.35
N LYS A 3 -38.99 5.29 -31.56
CA LYS A 3 -38.59 5.76 -32.90
C LYS A 3 -37.37 4.96 -33.37
N ALA A 4 -37.49 4.29 -34.51
CA ALA A 4 -36.38 3.63 -35.17
C ALA A 4 -35.36 4.68 -35.63
N VAL A 5 -34.13 4.58 -35.12
CA VAL A 5 -32.99 5.39 -35.58
C VAL A 5 -32.49 4.77 -36.89
N SER A 6 -32.35 5.61 -37.92
CA SER A 6 -31.95 5.20 -39.27
C SER A 6 -30.49 4.73 -39.31
N ALA A 7 -30.24 3.62 -40.01
CA ALA A 7 -28.89 3.07 -40.23
C ALA A 7 -27.90 4.09 -40.85
N LYS A 8 -28.40 5.16 -41.50
CA LYS A 8 -27.57 6.26 -42.02
C LYS A 8 -26.97 7.15 -40.94
N GLU A 9 -27.58 7.25 -39.75
CA GLU A 9 -27.01 8.00 -38.62
C GLU A 9 -25.92 7.22 -37.86
N LEU A 10 -25.97 5.89 -37.85
CA LEU A 10 -24.91 5.07 -37.25
C LEU A 10 -23.61 5.07 -38.07
N LEU A 11 -23.69 5.13 -39.40
CA LEU A 11 -22.49 5.17 -40.26
C LEU A 11 -21.71 6.49 -40.19
N LYS A 12 -22.37 7.63 -39.92
CA LYS A 12 -21.67 8.92 -39.75
C LYS A 12 -20.83 8.98 -38.47
N LYS A 13 -21.17 8.20 -37.44
CA LYS A 13 -20.38 8.13 -36.20
C LYS A 13 -19.18 7.18 -36.29
N LEU A 14 -19.18 6.22 -37.23
CA LEU A 14 -18.03 5.33 -37.45
C LEU A 14 -16.90 5.96 -38.28
N PHE A 15 -17.16 7.03 -39.04
CA PHE A 15 -16.16 7.60 -39.96
C PHE A 15 -15.21 8.65 -39.33
N VAL A 16 -15.46 9.08 -38.10
CA VAL A 16 -14.58 10.03 -37.38
C VAL A 16 -13.46 9.32 -36.60
N PHE A 17 -13.47 7.98 -36.54
CA PHE A 17 -12.51 7.22 -35.73
C PHE A 17 -11.37 6.54 -36.53
N CYS A 18 -11.25 6.82 -37.83
CA CYS A 18 -10.31 6.10 -38.72
C CYS A 18 -9.18 6.98 -39.29
N LEU A 19 -8.82 8.09 -38.62
CA LEU A 19 -7.70 8.96 -39.05
C LEU A 19 -6.83 9.36 -37.84
N CYS A 20 -6.16 8.39 -37.23
CA CYS A 20 -5.00 8.66 -36.35
C CYS A 20 -4.09 7.42 -36.21
N VAL A 21 -3.87 6.71 -37.32
CA VAL A 21 -2.86 5.64 -37.42
C VAL A 21 -2.00 5.92 -38.64
N ALA A 22 -1.08 6.87 -38.51
CA ALA A 22 0.13 6.96 -39.31
C ALA A 22 1.00 8.06 -38.71
N CYS A 23 2.32 7.84 -38.72
CA CYS A 23 3.37 8.82 -38.43
C CYS A 23 3.81 8.93 -36.97
N THR A 24 4.59 7.96 -36.49
CA THR A 24 5.94 8.29 -36.01
C THR A 24 6.87 7.12 -36.28
N THR A 25 7.84 7.39 -37.15
CA THR A 25 8.84 6.49 -37.67
C THR A 25 9.82 6.04 -36.59
N LEU A 26 9.92 4.72 -36.50
CA LEU A 26 10.96 3.95 -35.85
C LEU A 26 12.35 4.38 -36.36
N THR A 27 13.15 5.02 -35.51
CA THR A 27 14.61 5.17 -35.74
C THR A 27 15.33 4.64 -34.50
N ILE A 28 15.51 3.32 -34.45
CA ILE A 28 16.40 2.70 -33.46
C ILE A 28 17.81 2.78 -34.04
N ARG A 29 18.60 3.75 -33.55
CA ARG A 29 20.06 3.75 -33.74
C ARG A 29 20.65 2.72 -32.78
N CYS A 30 21.37 1.75 -33.34
CA CYS A 30 22.26 0.86 -32.60
C CYS A 30 23.35 1.72 -31.94
N ALA A 31 23.44 1.65 -30.61
CA ALA A 31 24.63 2.04 -29.88
C ALA A 31 25.39 0.76 -29.56
N GLU A 32 26.43 0.51 -30.33
CA GLU A 32 27.51 -0.41 -29.98
C GLU A 32 28.17 0.13 -28.72
N GLN A 33 28.11 -0.62 -27.62
CA GLN A 33 28.85 -0.32 -26.41
C GLN A 33 30.06 -1.25 -26.36
N GLU A 34 31.23 -0.65 -26.56
CA GLU A 34 32.53 -1.27 -26.48
C GLU A 34 32.78 -1.88 -25.10
N ILE A 35 33.32 -3.09 -25.14
CA ILE A 35 33.72 -3.89 -23.99
C ILE A 35 35.11 -3.38 -23.60
N GLY A 36 35.15 -2.49 -22.62
CA GLY A 36 36.37 -1.95 -22.03
C GLY A 36 36.94 -2.89 -20.96
N GLU A 37 38.25 -3.07 -21.04
CA GLU A 37 39.08 -4.11 -20.44
C GLU A 37 39.25 -4.05 -18.91
N ALA A 38 39.75 -5.18 -18.41
CA ALA A 38 40.12 -5.46 -17.04
C ALA A 38 41.14 -4.46 -16.46
N GLY A 39 40.87 -4.02 -15.22
CA GLY A 39 41.79 -3.28 -14.37
C GLY A 39 41.93 -3.98 -13.02
N GLU A 40 42.88 -4.90 -12.97
CA GLU A 40 43.52 -5.45 -11.77
C GLU A 40 44.34 -4.34 -11.08
N SER A 41 44.19 -4.13 -9.76
CA SER A 41 45.31 -3.72 -8.87
C SER A 41 44.90 -3.54 -7.40
N THR A 42 45.63 -4.25 -6.53
CA THR A 42 46.18 -3.87 -5.21
C THR A 42 45.29 -3.56 -4.00
N VAL A 43 45.27 -4.58 -3.13
CA VAL A 43 45.51 -4.60 -1.68
C VAL A 43 46.27 -3.40 -1.06
N GLU A 44 45.66 -2.77 -0.03
CA GLU A 44 46.32 -2.08 1.11
C GLU A 44 45.25 -1.94 2.24
N LYS A 45 45.20 -2.72 3.32
CA LYS A 45 45.99 -2.84 4.58
C LYS A 45 45.99 -1.59 5.51
N LEU A 46 45.39 -1.77 6.71
CA LEU A 46 45.60 -1.06 8.02
C LEU A 46 45.22 0.44 8.07
N SER A 47 44.55 1.02 9.08
CA SER A 47 44.61 0.88 10.56
C SER A 47 43.39 1.60 11.19
N ALA A 48 42.71 1.03 12.20
CA ALA A 48 42.82 1.29 13.65
C ALA A 48 42.61 2.75 14.12
N GLY A 49 41.48 3.02 14.79
CA GLY A 49 41.27 4.19 15.66
C GLY A 49 39.79 4.52 15.93
N PRO A 50 39.25 4.36 17.16
CA PRO A 50 37.87 4.66 17.49
C PRO A 50 37.73 6.03 18.16
N GLU A 51 37.01 6.96 17.55
CA GLU A 51 36.61 8.22 18.22
C GLU A 51 35.17 8.07 18.71
N LYS A 52 35.03 7.80 20.01
CA LYS A 52 33.76 7.78 20.73
C LYS A 52 33.31 9.22 20.97
N THR A 53 32.44 9.72 20.10
CA THR A 53 31.66 10.93 20.41
C THR A 53 30.37 10.49 21.10
N GLU A 54 30.35 10.57 22.42
CA GLU A 54 29.14 10.44 23.24
C GLU A 54 28.20 11.62 22.93
N ILE A 55 27.26 11.39 22.02
CA ILE A 55 26.13 12.29 21.81
C ILE A 55 25.12 11.95 22.91
N ALA A 56 25.03 12.83 23.90
CA ALA A 56 24.07 12.76 24.98
C ALA A 56 22.65 12.60 24.42
N ALA A 57 22.04 11.44 24.72
CA ALA A 57 20.64 11.16 24.45
C ALA A 57 19.79 12.18 25.22
N SER A 58 19.31 13.19 24.50
CA SER A 58 18.31 14.15 24.99
C SER A 58 17.04 13.38 25.35
N GLN A 59 16.87 13.10 26.64
CA GLN A 59 15.65 12.56 27.19
C GLN A 59 14.56 13.63 27.09
N ASN A 60 13.85 13.65 25.96
CA ASN A 60 12.56 14.31 25.87
C ASN A 60 11.61 13.57 26.81
N SER A 61 11.50 14.06 28.05
CA SER A 61 10.53 13.61 29.03
C SER A 61 9.14 14.05 28.58
N GLU A 62 8.51 13.22 27.77
CA GLU A 62 7.14 13.40 27.32
C GLU A 62 6.20 13.41 28.53
N SER A 63 5.43 14.49 28.66
CA SER A 63 4.41 14.71 29.67
C SER A 63 3.29 13.67 29.53
N THR A 64 3.51 12.46 30.07
CA THR A 64 2.45 11.46 30.22
C THR A 64 1.54 11.90 31.35
N ASN A 65 0.30 12.29 31.01
CA ASN A 65 -0.78 12.43 31.99
C ASN A 65 -0.90 11.09 32.76
N PRO A 66 -0.57 11.01 34.05
CA PRO A 66 -0.25 9.75 34.75
C PRO A 66 -1.46 8.84 35.06
N GLY A 67 -2.54 8.91 34.28
CA GLY A 67 -3.75 8.09 34.51
C GLY A 67 -4.49 7.64 33.26
N PHE A 68 -3.99 7.96 32.05
CA PHE A 68 -4.65 7.55 30.81
C PHE A 68 -3.83 6.49 30.07
N GLU A 69 -4.24 5.23 30.21
CA GLU A 69 -3.64 4.11 29.47
C GLU A 69 -4.66 3.57 28.44
N PRO A 70 -4.44 3.78 27.13
CA PRO A 70 -5.38 3.34 26.11
C PRO A 70 -5.31 1.82 25.89
N LYS A 71 -6.46 1.20 25.61
CA LYS A 71 -6.56 -0.24 25.36
C LYS A 71 -6.42 -0.58 23.87
N ILE A 72 -5.35 -1.27 23.51
CA ILE A 72 -5.16 -1.84 22.15
C ILE A 72 -5.61 -3.30 22.15
N THR A 73 -6.50 -3.67 21.22
CA THR A 73 -7.04 -5.04 21.09
C THR A 73 -6.95 -5.54 19.65
N GLY A 74 -7.25 -6.83 19.43
CA GLY A 74 -7.31 -7.43 18.09
C GLY A 74 -6.02 -8.17 17.73
N LYS A 75 -5.48 -7.92 16.54
CA LYS A 75 -4.23 -8.57 16.10
C LYS A 75 -3.04 -7.97 16.85
N ALA A 76 -2.11 -8.83 17.27
CA ALA A 76 -0.88 -8.40 17.92
C ALA A 76 0.00 -7.60 16.94
N LEU A 77 0.55 -6.49 17.41
CA LEU A 77 1.48 -5.64 16.68
C LEU A 77 2.92 -5.93 17.14
N PRO A 78 3.93 -5.79 16.26
CA PRO A 78 5.32 -5.66 16.69
C PRO A 78 5.47 -4.53 17.70
N GLN A 79 6.35 -4.68 18.69
CA GLN A 79 6.48 -3.75 19.83
C GLN A 79 6.64 -2.29 19.40
N ILE A 80 7.44 -2.04 18.37
CA ILE A 80 7.66 -0.70 17.80
C ILE A 80 6.34 -0.07 17.33
N ALA A 81 5.58 -0.79 16.50
CA ALA A 81 4.30 -0.29 15.99
C ALA A 81 3.24 -0.17 17.10
N HIS A 82 3.28 -1.06 18.09
CA HIS A 82 2.42 -0.99 19.28
C HIS A 82 2.68 0.30 20.07
N ASN A 83 3.95 0.65 20.31
CA ASN A 83 4.31 1.85 21.07
C ASN A 83 3.86 3.12 20.35
N VAL A 84 4.12 3.22 19.05
CA VAL A 84 3.65 4.36 18.23
C VAL A 84 2.13 4.48 18.26
N LEU A 85 1.40 3.36 18.10
CA LEU A 85 -0.06 3.39 18.20
C LEU A 85 -0.51 3.87 19.59
N ARG A 86 0.12 3.39 20.66
CA ARG A 86 -0.19 3.80 22.04
C ARG A 86 0.04 5.30 22.23
N GLU A 87 1.16 5.84 21.76
CA GLU A 87 1.51 7.27 21.81
C GLU A 87 0.49 8.13 21.07
N ILE A 88 0.08 7.71 19.86
CA ILE A 88 -0.98 8.36 19.08
C ILE A 88 -2.30 8.38 19.88
N LEU A 89 -2.69 7.25 20.47
CA LEU A 89 -3.93 7.13 21.25
C LEU A 89 -3.92 8.01 22.50
N ILE A 90 -2.76 8.12 23.18
CA ILE A 90 -2.57 9.03 24.33
C ILE A 90 -2.75 10.48 23.87
N SER A 91 -2.03 10.89 22.82
CA SER A 91 -2.08 12.26 22.29
C SER A 91 -3.49 12.64 21.82
N SER A 92 -4.21 11.72 21.18
CA SER A 92 -5.57 11.94 20.72
C SER A 92 -6.66 11.75 21.78
N LYS A 93 -6.28 11.37 23.01
CA LYS A 93 -7.18 11.00 24.12
C LYS A 93 -8.19 9.91 23.74
N THR A 94 -7.76 8.97 22.90
CA THR A 94 -8.61 7.89 22.39
C THR A 94 -8.48 6.65 23.29
N PRO A 95 -9.54 6.23 24.00
CA PRO A 95 -9.42 5.25 25.09
C PRO A 95 -9.12 3.84 24.62
N SER A 96 -9.43 3.50 23.37
CA SER A 96 -9.19 2.18 22.83
C SER A 96 -9.12 2.16 21.32
N ALA A 97 -8.43 1.16 20.77
CA ALA A 97 -8.41 0.83 19.35
C ALA A 97 -8.42 -0.69 19.14
N LYS A 98 -9.04 -1.15 18.05
CA LYS A 98 -9.01 -2.55 17.62
C LYS A 98 -8.26 -2.69 16.31
N VAL A 99 -7.11 -3.36 16.34
CA VAL A 99 -6.33 -3.70 15.15
C VAL A 99 -7.03 -4.84 14.39
N SER A 100 -7.56 -4.55 13.21
CA SER A 100 -8.31 -5.50 12.38
C SER A 100 -7.40 -6.26 11.41
N SER A 101 -6.29 -5.65 11.00
CA SER A 101 -5.42 -6.14 9.94
C SER A 101 -3.98 -5.67 10.18
N ILE A 102 -2.99 -6.47 9.75
CA ILE A 102 -1.54 -6.22 9.89
C ILE A 102 -0.84 -6.58 8.58
N SER A 103 0.49 -6.51 8.55
CA SER A 103 1.30 -6.95 7.41
C SER A 103 0.94 -8.36 6.94
N ARG A 104 0.99 -8.57 5.62
CA ARG A 104 0.57 -9.77 4.91
C ARG A 104 1.71 -10.29 4.08
N THR A 105 1.76 -11.61 3.90
CA THR A 105 2.54 -12.20 2.82
C THR A 105 1.82 -11.94 1.49
N PRO A 106 2.52 -12.03 0.34
CA PRO A 106 1.88 -11.93 -0.98
C PRO A 106 0.73 -12.94 -1.16
N ALA A 107 0.94 -14.19 -0.70
CA ALA A 107 -0.09 -15.23 -0.72
C ALA A 107 -1.33 -14.84 0.10
N HIS A 108 -1.13 -14.25 1.28
CA HIS A 108 -2.25 -13.78 2.09
C HIS A 108 -2.94 -12.58 1.42
N GLN A 109 -2.21 -11.66 0.78
CA GLN A 109 -2.80 -10.56 0.04
C GLN A 109 -3.69 -11.05 -1.10
N ALA A 110 -3.21 -11.99 -1.93
CA ALA A 110 -4.00 -12.59 -3.00
C ALA A 110 -5.29 -13.24 -2.47
N ARG A 111 -5.21 -13.99 -1.36
CA ARG A 111 -6.37 -14.57 -0.70
C ARG A 111 -7.38 -13.50 -0.24
N VAL A 112 -6.92 -12.42 0.39
CA VAL A 112 -7.79 -11.32 0.85
C VAL A 112 -8.50 -10.66 -0.34
N MET A 113 -7.78 -10.42 -1.43
CA MET A 113 -8.35 -9.84 -2.64
C MET A 113 -9.40 -10.77 -3.28
N TYR A 114 -9.13 -12.08 -3.34
CA TYR A 114 -10.11 -13.07 -3.80
C TYR A 114 -11.39 -13.02 -2.97
N GLU A 115 -11.27 -13.09 -1.64
CA GLU A 115 -12.44 -13.10 -0.74
C GLU A 115 -13.23 -11.78 -0.84
N TYR A 116 -12.54 -10.65 -1.00
CA TYR A 116 -13.17 -9.35 -1.18
C TYR A 116 -13.98 -9.32 -2.48
N VAL A 117 -13.35 -9.69 -3.61
CA VAL A 117 -14.01 -9.69 -4.92
C VAL A 117 -15.14 -10.71 -4.98
N LYS A 118 -15.00 -11.88 -4.36
CA LYS A 118 -16.07 -12.88 -4.31
C LYS A 118 -17.29 -12.40 -3.54
N ARG A 119 -17.09 -11.58 -2.50
CA ARG A 119 -18.16 -11.01 -1.68
C ARG A 119 -18.80 -9.76 -2.28
N HIS A 120 -18.01 -8.90 -2.89
CA HIS A 120 -18.44 -7.55 -3.29
C HIS A 120 -18.47 -7.31 -4.79
N GLY A 121 -17.95 -8.25 -5.59
CA GLY A 121 -17.81 -8.15 -7.04
C GLY A 121 -16.53 -7.45 -7.48
N ALA A 122 -16.10 -7.71 -8.72
CA ALA A 122 -14.86 -7.17 -9.30
C ALA A 122 -14.86 -5.64 -9.36
N GLN A 123 -16.01 -5.04 -9.69
CA GLN A 123 -16.18 -3.58 -9.73
C GLN A 123 -15.92 -2.89 -8.39
N ALA A 124 -16.24 -3.54 -7.26
CA ALA A 124 -15.86 -3.01 -5.95
C ALA A 124 -14.35 -3.09 -5.74
N GLY A 125 -13.72 -4.19 -6.18
CA GLY A 125 -12.27 -4.35 -6.13
C GLY A 125 -11.53 -3.26 -6.92
N TYR A 126 -11.98 -2.96 -8.14
CA TYR A 126 -11.34 -1.95 -9.01
C TYR A 126 -11.35 -0.55 -8.39
N LYS A 127 -12.40 -0.23 -7.63
CA LYS A 127 -12.48 1.05 -6.90
C LYS A 127 -11.55 1.10 -5.68
N LEU A 128 -11.22 -0.05 -5.11
CA LEU A 128 -10.46 -0.13 -3.87
C LEU A 128 -8.95 -0.22 -4.10
N TYR A 129 -8.50 -1.08 -5.01
CA TYR A 129 -7.08 -1.47 -5.04
C TYR A 129 -6.21 -0.68 -6.03
N GLY A 130 -6.80 0.09 -6.96
CA GLY A 130 -6.08 0.89 -7.94
C GLY A 130 -5.33 0.06 -8.98
N PRO A 131 -4.53 0.69 -9.87
CA PRO A 131 -4.04 0.06 -11.11
C PRO A 131 -3.32 -1.29 -10.95
N GLU A 132 -2.44 -1.43 -9.97
CA GLU A 132 -1.71 -2.66 -9.69
C GLU A 132 -2.63 -3.75 -9.10
N GLY A 133 -3.62 -3.34 -8.30
CA GLY A 133 -4.67 -4.22 -7.85
C GLY A 133 -5.63 -4.65 -8.96
N ASP A 134 -5.93 -3.75 -9.89
CA ASP A 134 -6.78 -4.00 -11.04
C ASP A 134 -6.20 -5.10 -11.93
N ALA A 135 -4.88 -5.15 -12.08
CA ALA A 135 -4.21 -6.24 -12.79
C ALA A 135 -4.52 -7.60 -12.15
N ILE A 136 -4.48 -7.68 -10.81
CA ILE A 136 -4.78 -8.90 -10.04
C ILE A 136 -6.28 -9.26 -10.15
N ILE A 137 -7.17 -8.28 -10.12
CA ILE A 137 -8.63 -8.51 -10.25
C ILE A 137 -8.98 -9.01 -11.67
N LYS A 138 -8.30 -8.50 -12.71
CA LYS A 138 -8.47 -9.03 -14.08
C LYS A 138 -8.15 -10.51 -14.17
N VAL A 139 -7.21 -11.01 -13.36
CA VAL A 139 -6.91 -12.44 -13.29
C VAL A 139 -8.08 -13.22 -12.69
N PHE A 140 -8.73 -12.69 -11.64
CA PHE A 140 -9.95 -13.28 -11.09
C PHE A 140 -11.06 -13.40 -12.16
N GLU A 141 -11.32 -12.32 -12.92
CA GLU A 141 -12.36 -12.32 -13.95
C GLU A 141 -12.06 -13.31 -15.08
N LYS A 142 -10.80 -13.36 -15.54
CA LYS A 142 -10.36 -14.29 -16.59
C LYS A 142 -10.37 -15.75 -16.14
N ALA A 143 -10.26 -16.01 -14.84
CA ALA A 143 -10.21 -17.37 -14.32
C ALA A 143 -11.58 -18.08 -14.39
N GLY A 144 -12.69 -17.34 -14.46
CA GLY A 144 -14.04 -17.91 -14.60
C GLY A 144 -14.41 -18.86 -13.46
N ASP A 145 -14.99 -20.02 -13.78
CA ASP A 145 -15.51 -21.00 -12.83
C ASP A 145 -14.47 -22.03 -12.34
N ARG A 146 -13.18 -21.69 -12.42
CA ARG A 146 -12.12 -22.53 -11.84
C ARG A 146 -12.30 -22.70 -10.33
N ASP A 147 -11.70 -23.74 -9.78
CA ASP A 147 -11.75 -23.94 -8.33
C ASP A 147 -11.06 -22.79 -7.58
N ARG A 148 -11.51 -22.56 -6.35
CA ARG A 148 -11.06 -21.47 -5.50
C ARG A 148 -9.53 -21.39 -5.37
N GLN A 149 -8.86 -22.52 -5.19
CA GLN A 149 -7.41 -22.51 -4.94
C GLN A 149 -6.66 -22.14 -6.21
N THR A 150 -7.06 -22.71 -7.35
CA THR A 150 -6.49 -22.33 -8.66
C THR A 150 -6.62 -20.83 -8.93
N ILE A 151 -7.76 -20.21 -8.61
CA ILE A 151 -7.93 -18.76 -8.80
C ILE A 151 -6.96 -17.98 -7.90
N ILE A 152 -6.87 -18.34 -6.61
CA ILE A 152 -5.97 -17.67 -5.66
C ILE A 152 -4.50 -17.81 -6.09
N ASP A 153 -4.09 -18.97 -6.60
CA ASP A 153 -2.72 -19.20 -7.06
C ASP A 153 -2.38 -18.36 -8.30
N LEU A 154 -3.35 -18.18 -9.21
CA LEU A 154 -3.20 -17.27 -10.35
C LEU A 154 -3.10 -15.81 -9.89
N MET A 155 -3.96 -15.40 -8.95
CA MET A 155 -3.90 -14.05 -8.36
C MET A 155 -2.59 -13.82 -7.60
N LEU A 156 -2.04 -14.84 -6.95
CA LEU A 156 -0.73 -14.76 -6.28
C LEU A 156 0.40 -14.53 -7.29
N LYS A 157 0.42 -15.27 -8.41
CA LYS A 157 1.41 -15.06 -9.47
C LYS A 157 1.39 -13.61 -9.96
N GLU A 158 0.21 -13.07 -10.22
CA GLU A 158 0.06 -11.66 -10.62
C GLU A 158 0.45 -10.70 -9.50
N THR A 159 0.09 -11.01 -8.25
CA THR A 159 0.49 -10.21 -7.08
C THR A 159 2.01 -10.05 -7.07
N LEU A 160 2.77 -11.14 -7.20
CA LEU A 160 4.24 -11.10 -7.19
C LEU A 160 4.82 -10.25 -8.32
N VAL A 161 4.20 -10.27 -9.51
CA VAL A 161 4.58 -9.40 -10.64
C VAL A 161 4.35 -7.92 -10.32
N GLN A 162 3.22 -7.61 -9.68
CA GLN A 162 2.82 -6.24 -9.39
C GLN A 162 3.55 -5.63 -8.18
N LEU A 163 4.05 -6.45 -7.24
CA LEU A 163 4.62 -5.95 -5.98
C LEU A 163 5.73 -4.91 -6.13
N PRO A 164 6.77 -5.09 -6.98
CA PRO A 164 7.83 -4.10 -7.12
C PRO A 164 7.28 -2.73 -7.56
N ILE A 165 6.33 -2.74 -8.49
CA ILE A 165 5.69 -1.53 -9.03
C ILE A 165 4.78 -0.90 -7.96
N ALA A 166 3.95 -1.71 -7.31
CA ALA A 166 3.05 -1.26 -6.26
C ALA A 166 3.82 -0.64 -5.09
N HIS A 167 4.93 -1.24 -4.66
CA HIS A 167 5.78 -0.69 -3.60
C HIS A 167 6.43 0.63 -4.01
N ALA A 168 6.93 0.75 -5.24
CA ALA A 168 7.46 2.01 -5.77
C ALA A 168 6.39 3.12 -5.79
N ASN A 169 5.12 2.75 -5.95
CA ASN A 169 3.98 3.67 -5.99
C ASN A 169 3.23 3.79 -4.65
N ASN A 170 3.77 3.27 -3.54
CA ASN A 170 3.12 3.26 -2.22
C ASN A 170 1.70 2.63 -2.22
N ARG A 171 1.53 1.51 -2.93
CA ARG A 171 0.29 0.71 -3.01
C ARG A 171 0.53 -0.70 -2.48
N LEU A 172 -0.56 -1.38 -2.11
CA LEU A 172 -0.53 -2.73 -1.52
C LEU A 172 0.40 -2.83 -0.29
N MET A 173 0.47 -1.77 0.51
CA MET A 173 1.48 -1.56 1.55
C MET A 173 1.48 -2.63 2.66
N HIS A 174 0.38 -3.36 2.88
CA HIS A 174 0.39 -4.50 3.79
C HIS A 174 1.46 -5.56 3.46
N THR A 175 1.90 -5.64 2.21
CA THR A 175 2.95 -6.59 1.78
C THR A 175 4.37 -6.01 1.83
N ASN A 176 4.50 -4.74 2.20
CA ASN A 176 5.76 -4.03 2.14
C ASN A 176 6.69 -4.46 3.29
N SER A 177 7.96 -4.72 2.97
CA SER A 177 8.98 -5.12 3.95
C SER A 177 9.57 -3.95 4.72
N THR A 178 9.44 -2.71 4.24
CA THR A 178 10.06 -1.51 4.83
C THR A 178 9.17 -0.80 5.85
N HIS A 179 7.87 -1.12 5.90
CA HIS A 179 6.90 -0.51 6.80
C HIS A 179 6.17 -1.56 7.66
N TYR A 180 5.89 -1.23 8.91
CA TYR A 180 4.81 -1.86 9.65
C TYR A 180 3.50 -1.26 9.17
N VAL A 181 2.60 -2.11 8.70
CA VAL A 181 1.34 -1.67 8.11
C VAL A 181 0.19 -2.39 8.76
N PHE A 182 -0.76 -1.63 9.31
CA PHE A 182 -1.89 -2.18 10.02
C PHE A 182 -3.12 -1.29 9.90
N ASP A 183 -4.28 -1.91 10.06
CA ASP A 183 -5.57 -1.24 10.02
C ASP A 183 -6.18 -1.22 11.40
N ILE A 184 -6.67 -0.06 11.81
CA ILE A 184 -7.52 0.10 12.98
C ILE A 184 -8.96 0.11 12.52
N SER A 185 -9.82 -0.72 13.11
CA SER A 185 -11.23 -0.73 12.78
C SER A 185 -11.86 0.63 13.05
N PHE A 186 -12.48 1.23 12.03
CA PHE A 186 -13.10 2.56 12.14
C PHE A 186 -14.16 2.64 13.25
N ARG A 187 -14.91 1.55 13.43
CA ARG A 187 -15.96 1.43 14.46
C ARG A 187 -15.41 1.31 15.88
N SER A 188 -14.13 0.96 16.05
CA SER A 188 -13.50 0.88 17.37
C SER A 188 -13.08 2.24 17.92
N ILE A 189 -13.05 3.27 17.07
CA ILE A 189 -12.70 4.63 17.44
C ILE A 189 -13.98 5.45 17.65
N PRO A 190 -14.22 6.01 18.86
CA PRO A 190 -15.34 6.90 19.10
C PRO A 190 -15.36 8.06 18.10
N GLN A 191 -16.54 8.40 17.58
CA GLN A 191 -16.67 9.40 16.50
C GLN A 191 -16.03 10.75 16.86
N VAL A 192 -16.21 11.20 18.11
CA VAL A 192 -15.64 12.46 18.63
C VAL A 192 -14.10 12.47 18.64
N ASN A 193 -13.45 11.31 18.71
CA ASN A 193 -12.00 11.17 18.76
C ASN A 193 -11.34 10.97 17.38
N ARG A 194 -12.11 10.72 16.31
CA ARG A 194 -11.54 10.43 14.99
C ARG A 194 -10.71 11.59 14.42
N PRO A 195 -11.15 12.87 14.51
CA PRO A 195 -10.34 13.98 14.02
C PRO A 195 -9.03 14.13 14.80
N THR A 196 -9.07 13.99 16.13
CA THR A 196 -7.86 14.11 16.97
C THR A 196 -6.92 12.93 16.78
N LEU A 197 -7.44 11.71 16.52
CA LEU A 197 -6.63 10.54 16.16
C LEU A 197 -5.86 10.78 14.85
N LEU A 198 -6.55 11.26 13.80
CA LEU A 198 -5.93 11.57 12.52
C LEU A 198 -4.87 12.67 12.67
N ALA A 199 -5.17 13.74 13.42
CA ALA A 199 -4.21 14.81 13.67
C ALA A 199 -2.97 14.31 14.43
N ALA A 200 -3.15 13.53 15.49
CA ALA A 200 -2.06 12.96 16.27
C ALA A 200 -1.20 12.00 15.43
N ALA A 201 -1.82 11.13 14.63
CA ALA A 201 -1.09 10.23 13.75
C ALA A 201 -0.29 10.99 12.67
N LYS A 202 -0.86 12.03 12.05
CA LYS A 202 -0.16 12.86 11.06
C LYS A 202 1.01 13.64 11.67
N ALA A 203 0.92 14.02 12.94
CA ALA A 203 1.98 14.73 13.67
C ALA A 203 3.07 13.79 14.22
N HIS A 204 2.83 12.48 14.26
CA HIS A 204 3.74 11.54 14.87
C HIS A 204 4.97 11.29 13.97
N PRO A 205 6.22 11.49 14.44
CA PRO A 205 7.42 11.51 13.60
C PRO A 205 7.71 10.17 12.89
N ARG A 206 7.21 9.06 13.44
CA ARG A 206 7.39 7.72 12.86
C ARG A 206 6.29 7.29 11.89
N VAL A 207 5.18 8.03 11.81
CA VAL A 207 4.08 7.68 10.89
C VAL A 207 4.43 8.23 9.52
N PHE A 208 4.63 7.33 8.57
CA PHE A 208 4.87 7.69 7.18
C PHE A 208 3.57 8.14 6.50
N ARG A 209 2.49 7.40 6.75
CA ARG A 209 1.18 7.69 6.19
C ARG A 209 0.07 7.18 7.10
N ILE A 210 -1.03 7.94 7.13
CA ILE A 210 -2.31 7.49 7.65
C ILE A 210 -3.40 7.80 6.61
N LEU A 211 -4.25 6.81 6.34
CA LEU A 211 -5.43 6.98 5.48
C LEU A 211 -6.69 6.69 6.32
N GLY A 212 -7.68 7.58 6.25
CA GLY A 212 -8.99 7.37 6.85
C GLY A 212 -10.10 7.07 5.83
N PRO A 213 -11.36 6.92 6.28
CA PRO A 213 -12.51 6.73 5.40
C PRO A 213 -12.73 7.82 4.37
N ASP A 214 -12.40 9.06 4.73
CA ASP A 214 -12.51 10.21 3.83
C ASP A 214 -11.46 10.16 2.70
N GLU A 215 -10.43 9.32 2.85
CA GLU A 215 -9.34 9.10 1.89
C GLU A 215 -9.50 7.75 1.15
N GLY A 216 -10.67 7.10 1.26
CA GLY A 216 -11.02 5.88 0.54
C GLY A 216 -11.08 4.60 1.39
N GLU A 217 -10.53 4.63 2.62
CA GLU A 217 -10.50 3.49 3.54
C GLU A 217 -11.77 3.40 4.40
N LYS A 218 -12.91 3.10 3.77
CA LYS A 218 -14.26 3.30 4.35
C LYS A 218 -14.51 2.69 5.73
N ASP A 219 -13.82 1.59 6.06
CA ASP A 219 -14.05 0.81 7.27
C ASP A 219 -12.85 0.76 8.23
N ALA A 220 -11.77 1.50 7.95
CA ALA A 220 -10.55 1.48 8.74
C ALA A 220 -9.77 2.80 8.74
N PHE A 221 -8.85 2.92 9.69
CA PHE A 221 -7.70 3.80 9.57
C PHE A 221 -6.49 2.94 9.22
N HIS A 222 -5.91 3.16 8.04
CA HIS A 222 -4.71 2.48 7.58
C HIS A 222 -3.48 3.25 8.05
N LEU A 223 -2.60 2.63 8.82
CA LEU A 223 -1.36 3.24 9.31
C LEU A 223 -0.15 2.54 8.71
N GLU A 224 0.82 3.36 8.28
CA GLU A 224 2.12 2.93 7.78
C GLU A 224 3.22 3.58 8.64
N ILE A 225 4.03 2.74 9.28
CA ILE A 225 5.13 3.16 10.16
C ILE A 225 6.43 2.62 9.57
N ALA A 226 7.44 3.46 9.35
CA ALA A 226 8.73 3.00 8.86
C ALA A 226 9.39 2.03 9.87
N LYS A 227 9.95 0.91 9.36
CA LYS A 227 10.68 -0.05 10.20
C LYS A 227 12.10 0.42 10.55
N LYS A 228 12.69 1.26 9.70
CA LYS A 228 14.01 1.84 9.94
C LYS A 228 13.85 3.06 10.85
N GLU A 229 14.84 3.23 11.73
CA GLU A 229 15.00 4.42 12.57
C GLU A 229 15.60 5.57 11.77
#